data_AF-A0A0C9UWM0-F1
#
_entry.id   AF-A0A0C9UWM0-F1
#
_cell.length_a   1.000
_cell.length_b   1.000
_cell.length_c   1.000
_cell.angle_alpha   90.00
_cell.angle_beta   90.00
_cell.angle_gamma   90.00
#
_symmetry.space_group_name_H-M   'P 1'
#
loop_
_entity.id
_entity.type
_entity.pdbx_description
1 polymer ?
#
loop_
_entity_poly.entity_id
_entity_poly.type
_entity_poly.pdbx_seq_one_letter_code
_entity_poly.pdbx_strand_id
1 'polypeptide(L)'
;MNDPYIRITEEAMKALGEAGIPGTFFVDMLPWMKYIPEWVPGASFKRKARVWRKALTDMSEVPYQHVKLTMANGTAIPSFTSSHLEALASKMDVPPDAEQVIKNTAGVRFAAGADTMVNTLNTFILAMALFPDTQKKAQAKLHSVVGRAQLPDFKDKDILPPLLLYIKRP
;
A
#
# COMPACT_ATOMS: atom_id res chain seq x y z
N MET A 1 -17.10 -5.55 4.24
CA MET A 1 -15.91 -4.67 4.20
C MET A 1 -15.89 -3.78 5.45
N ASN A 2 -15.68 -4.37 6.64
CA ASN A 2 -15.53 -3.62 7.91
C ASN A 2 -14.20 -4.03 8.57
N ASP A 3 -13.14 -4.11 7.77
CA ASP A 3 -11.81 -4.38 8.31
C ASP A 3 -11.21 -3.06 8.83
N PRO A 4 -10.84 -2.97 10.12
CA PRO A 4 -10.30 -1.75 10.70
C PRO A 4 -8.99 -1.30 10.03
N TYR A 5 -8.17 -2.22 9.51
CA TYR A 5 -6.94 -1.90 8.81
C TYR A 5 -7.22 -1.26 7.46
N ILE A 6 -8.22 -1.76 6.72
CA ILE A 6 -8.62 -1.18 5.43
C ILE A 6 -9.10 0.26 5.61
N ARG A 7 -9.96 0.51 6.60
CA ARG A 7 -10.47 1.86 6.87
C ARG A 7 -9.37 2.86 7.22
N ILE A 8 -8.44 2.47 8.10
CA ILE A 8 -7.29 3.32 8.47
C ILE A 8 -6.45 3.64 7.22
N THR A 9 -6.27 2.65 6.36
CA THR A 9 -5.49 2.80 5.11
C THR A 9 -6.19 3.72 4.11
N GLU A 10 -7.50 3.58 3.92
CA GLU A 10 -8.27 4.47 3.04
C GLU A 10 -8.22 5.92 3.54
N GLU A 11 -8.37 6.14 4.84
CA GLU A 11 -8.25 7.47 5.46
C GLU A 11 -6.84 8.06 5.26
N ALA A 12 -5.79 7.23 5.42
CA ALA A 12 -4.40 7.63 5.22
C ALA A 12 -4.06 7.93 3.75
N MET A 13 -4.54 7.11 2.81
CA MET A 13 -4.31 7.31 1.38
C MET A 13 -5.05 8.53 0.84
N LYS A 14 -6.27 8.78 1.33
CA LYS A 14 -7.00 10.03 1.01
C LYS A 14 -6.25 11.26 1.50
N ALA A 15 -5.74 11.20 2.73
CA ALA A 15 -4.91 12.27 3.29
C ALA A 15 -3.64 12.50 2.46
N LEU A 16 -2.96 11.42 2.05
CA LEU A 16 -1.77 11.50 1.22
C LEU A 16 -2.07 12.09 -0.18
N GLY A 17 -3.18 11.68 -0.78
CA GLY A 17 -3.64 12.21 -2.07
C GLY A 17 -3.96 13.71 -1.99
N GLU A 18 -4.71 14.16 -0.98
CA GLU A 18 -4.99 15.59 -0.78
C GLU A 18 -3.72 16.40 -0.45
N ALA A 19 -2.78 15.84 0.31
CA ALA A 19 -1.50 16.47 0.61
C ALA A 19 -0.56 16.56 -0.61
N GLY A 20 -0.64 15.59 -1.51
CA GLY A 20 0.24 15.49 -2.68
C GLY A 20 -0.14 16.42 -3.83
N ILE A 21 -1.29 17.10 -3.79
CA ILE A 21 -1.71 18.05 -4.82
C ILE A 21 -0.92 19.36 -4.65
N PRO A 22 -0.02 19.71 -5.59
CA PRO A 22 0.81 20.91 -5.48
C PRO A 22 -0.04 22.18 -5.34
N GLY A 23 0.32 23.06 -4.41
CA GLY A 23 -0.39 24.32 -4.17
C GLY A 23 -1.63 24.21 -3.28
N THR A 24 -1.99 23.02 -2.80
CA THR A 24 -3.11 22.83 -1.86
C THR A 24 -2.84 23.45 -0.50
N PHE A 25 -1.58 23.47 -0.07
CA PHE A 25 -1.18 24.09 1.18
C PHE A 25 -0.09 25.12 0.94
N PHE A 26 -0.34 26.37 1.35
CA PHE A 26 0.65 27.44 1.24
C PHE A 26 1.98 27.12 1.97
N VAL A 27 1.98 26.17 2.91
CA VAL A 27 3.20 25.69 3.57
C VAL A 27 4.17 25.01 2.62
N ASP A 28 3.69 24.43 1.50
CA ASP A 28 4.53 23.82 0.47
C ASP A 28 5.29 24.87 -0.35
N MET A 29 4.77 26.10 -0.41
CA MET A 29 5.39 27.24 -1.09
C MET A 29 6.16 28.16 -0.12
N LEU A 30 5.72 28.24 1.14
CA LEU A 30 6.22 29.17 2.16
C LEU A 30 6.53 28.43 3.46
N PRO A 31 7.77 27.89 3.62
CA PRO A 31 8.15 27.04 4.75
C PRO A 31 7.97 27.67 6.15
N TRP A 32 7.98 29.00 6.24
CA TRP A 32 7.78 29.74 7.50
C TRP A 32 6.37 29.60 8.05
N MET A 33 5.39 29.25 7.22
CA MET A 33 3.99 29.10 7.63
C MET A 33 3.77 27.99 8.65
N LYS A 34 4.69 27.01 8.76
CA LYS A 34 4.62 25.94 9.77
C LYS A 34 4.60 26.46 11.21
N TYR A 35 5.11 27.68 11.46
CA TYR A 35 5.19 28.28 12.79
C TYR A 35 3.98 29.14 13.16
N ILE A 36 3.07 29.43 12.23
CA ILE A 36 1.92 30.31 12.47
C ILE A 36 0.91 29.63 13.40
N PRO A 37 0.37 30.29 14.44
CA PRO A 37 -0.65 29.70 15.30
C PRO A 37 -1.92 29.21 14.55
N GLU A 38 -2.58 28.17 15.05
CA GLU A 38 -3.77 27.56 14.40
C GLU A 38 -4.96 28.53 14.24
N TRP A 39 -4.99 29.61 15.02
CA TRP A 39 -6.06 30.61 15.00
C TRP A 39 -5.95 31.62 13.84
N VAL A 40 -4.84 31.64 13.09
CA VAL A 40 -4.62 32.60 12.01
C VAL A 40 -5.40 32.20 10.73
N PRO A 41 -6.05 33.14 10.03
CA PRO A 41 -6.68 32.87 8.74
C PRO A 41 -5.69 32.24 7.75
N GLY A 42 -6.03 31.08 7.19
CA GLY A 42 -5.14 30.29 6.32
C GLY A 42 -4.34 29.19 7.03
N ALA A 43 -4.38 29.08 8.36
CA ALA A 43 -3.75 28.00 9.12
C ALA A 43 -4.59 26.72 9.26
N SER A 44 -5.68 26.58 8.48
CA SER A 44 -6.58 25.42 8.48
C SER A 44 -5.86 24.10 8.14
N PHE A 45 -4.71 24.19 7.45
CA PHE A 45 -3.83 23.06 7.18
C PHE A 45 -3.32 22.38 8.45
N LYS A 46 -3.14 23.10 9.57
CA LYS A 46 -2.69 22.50 10.83
C LYS A 46 -3.72 21.53 11.41
N ARG A 47 -5.00 21.88 11.32
CA ARG A 47 -6.11 21.01 11.74
C ARG A 47 -6.18 19.75 10.88
N LYS A 48 -6.07 19.88 9.55
CA LYS A 48 -5.98 18.74 8.63
C LYS A 48 -4.75 17.88 8.92
N ALA A 49 -3.58 18.48 9.06
CA ALA A 49 -2.33 17.80 9.37
C ALA A 49 -2.40 17.01 10.68
N ARG A 50 -3.06 17.52 11.72
CA ARG A 50 -3.25 16.79 12.99
C ARG A 50 -4.09 15.52 12.79
N VAL A 51 -5.20 15.62 12.07
CA VAL A 51 -6.07 14.47 11.77
C VAL A 51 -5.34 13.46 10.88
N TRP A 52 -4.69 13.94 9.81
CA TRP A 52 -3.96 13.10 8.86
C TRP A 52 -2.76 12.42 9.49
N ARG A 53 -2.03 13.11 10.38
CA ARG A 53 -0.90 12.52 11.10
C ARG A 53 -1.33 11.31 11.91
N LYS A 54 -2.51 11.35 12.52
CA LYS A 54 -3.05 10.20 13.25
C LYS A 54 -3.30 9.03 12.29
N ALA A 55 -4.04 9.24 11.19
CA ALA A 55 -4.31 8.18 10.22
C ALA A 55 -3.03 7.58 9.62
N LEU A 56 -2.07 8.43 9.23
CA LEU A 56 -0.77 8.00 8.69
C LEU A 56 0.06 7.20 9.70
N THR A 57 0.02 7.60 10.98
CA THR A 57 0.71 6.87 12.06
C THR A 57 0.01 5.53 12.31
N ASP A 58 -1.31 5.54 12.47
CA ASP A 58 -2.12 4.36 12.77
C ASP A 58 -2.01 3.29 11.66
N MET A 59 -1.86 3.71 10.40
CA MET A 59 -1.66 2.81 9.25
C MET A 59 -0.45 1.89 9.41
N SER A 60 0.60 2.34 10.08
CA SER A 60 1.79 1.53 10.35
C SER A 60 1.78 0.96 11.77
N GLU A 61 1.29 1.73 12.74
CA GLU A 61 1.34 1.39 14.16
C GLU A 61 0.39 0.24 14.51
N VAL A 62 -0.87 0.27 14.05
CA VAL A 62 -1.87 -0.72 14.45
C VAL A 62 -1.50 -2.13 13.95
N PRO A 63 -1.14 -2.35 12.66
CA PRO A 63 -0.68 -3.66 12.21
C PRO A 63 0.62 -4.10 12.89
N TYR A 64 1.53 -3.16 13.14
CA TYR A 64 2.79 -3.44 13.80
C TYR A 64 2.59 -3.98 15.22
N GLN A 65 1.76 -3.32 16.02
CA GLN A 65 1.41 -3.76 17.37
C GLN A 65 0.70 -5.12 17.35
N HIS A 66 -0.18 -5.36 16.37
CA HIS A 66 -0.83 -6.65 16.19
C HIS A 66 0.19 -7.78 15.96
N VAL A 67 1.21 -7.55 15.13
CA VAL A 67 2.30 -8.52 14.93
C VAL A 67 3.08 -8.75 16.22
N LYS A 68 3.45 -7.72 16.97
CA LYS A 68 4.15 -7.91 18.27
C LYS A 68 3.34 -8.75 19.25
N LEU A 69 2.04 -8.48 19.35
CA LEU A 69 1.13 -9.21 20.25
C LEU A 69 1.00 -10.68 19.84
N THR A 70 0.82 -10.96 18.54
CA THR A 70 0.71 -12.34 18.05
C THR A 70 2.04 -13.09 18.18
N MET A 71 3.19 -12.43 18.03
CA MET A 71 4.51 -13.02 18.27
C MET A 71 4.70 -13.36 19.75
N ALA A 72 4.34 -12.45 20.66
CA ALA A 72 4.42 -12.70 22.10
C ALA A 72 3.51 -13.88 22.54
N ASN A 73 2.36 -14.04 21.87
CA ASN A 73 1.42 -15.14 22.13
C ASN A 73 1.78 -16.45 21.41
N GLY A 74 2.84 -16.48 20.60
CA GLY A 74 3.24 -17.65 19.81
C GLY A 74 2.29 -18.01 18.67
N THR A 75 1.39 -17.10 18.27
CA THR A 75 0.38 -17.30 17.21
C THR A 75 0.66 -16.48 15.95
N ALA A 76 1.85 -15.87 15.85
CA ALA A 76 2.23 -15.08 14.70
C ALA A 76 2.30 -15.91 13.42
N ILE A 77 1.74 -15.36 12.35
CA ILE A 77 1.86 -15.89 10.99
C ILE A 77 3.15 -15.31 10.37
N PRO A 78 3.89 -16.08 9.54
CA PRO A 78 5.03 -15.54 8.79
C PRO A 78 4.63 -14.32 7.95
N SER A 79 5.34 -13.22 8.17
CA SER A 79 5.09 -11.94 7.52
C SER A 79 6.39 -11.16 7.40
N PHE A 80 6.42 -10.13 6.55
CA PHE A 80 7.57 -9.24 6.46
C PHE A 80 7.99 -8.72 7.86
N THR A 81 7.03 -8.24 8.65
CA THR A 81 7.29 -7.68 9.97
C THR A 81 7.80 -8.72 10.96
N SER A 82 7.13 -9.88 11.08
CA SER A 82 7.55 -10.92 12.03
C SER A 82 8.93 -11.48 11.71
N SER A 83 9.21 -11.79 10.43
CA SER A 83 10.52 -12.30 10.03
C SER A 83 11.66 -11.30 10.29
N HIS A 84 11.43 -10.00 10.10
CA HIS A 84 12.46 -8.98 10.38
C HIS A 84 12.62 -8.72 11.88
N LEU A 85 11.56 -8.83 12.69
CA LEU A 85 11.66 -8.72 14.15
C LEU A 85 12.39 -9.93 14.75
N GLU A 86 12.14 -11.15 14.26
CA GLU A 86 12.87 -12.36 14.67
C GLU A 86 14.35 -12.28 14.32
N ALA A 87 14.67 -11.83 13.10
CA ALA A 87 16.04 -11.62 12.67
C ALA A 87 16.76 -10.54 13.51
N LEU A 88 16.03 -9.50 13.94
CA LEU A 88 16.56 -8.44 14.79
C LEU A 88 16.82 -8.93 16.22
N ALA A 89 15.93 -9.76 16.78
CA ALA A 89 16.11 -10.37 18.10
C ALA A 89 17.33 -11.30 18.18
N SER A 90 17.78 -11.82 17.04
CA SER A 90 18.94 -12.73 16.94
C SER A 90 20.29 -12.00 16.84
N LYS A 91 20.31 -10.67 16.78
CA LYS A 91 21.54 -9.87 16.64
C LYS A 91 22.02 -9.33 17.99
N MET A 92 23.34 -9.32 18.21
CA MET A 92 23.94 -8.75 19.43
C MET A 92 24.09 -7.23 19.37
N ASP A 93 24.26 -6.66 18.18
CA ASP A 93 24.37 -5.21 17.96
C ASP A 93 23.18 -4.73 17.12
N VAL A 94 22.25 -4.03 17.78
CA VAL A 94 20.99 -3.57 17.20
C VAL A 94 20.95 -2.05 17.30
N PRO A 95 20.89 -1.33 16.16
CA PRO A 95 20.69 0.12 16.16
C PRO A 95 19.41 0.51 16.92
N PRO A 96 19.42 1.60 17.71
CA PRO A 96 18.25 2.01 18.50
C PRO A 96 16.98 2.27 17.68
N ASP A 97 17.13 2.57 16.39
CA ASP A 97 16.04 2.90 15.46
C ASP A 97 15.61 1.73 14.57
N ALA A 98 16.25 0.56 14.68
CA ALA A 98 16.03 -0.56 13.76
C ALA A 98 14.58 -1.07 13.78
N GLU A 99 13.93 -1.12 14.94
CA GLU A 99 12.51 -1.47 15.07
C GLU A 99 11.61 -0.45 14.35
N GLN A 100 11.91 0.84 14.49
CA GLN A 100 11.19 1.92 13.83
C GLN A 100 11.37 1.88 12.31
N VAL A 101 12.56 1.52 11.84
CA VAL A 101 12.85 1.33 10.41
C VAL A 101 12.03 0.17 9.84
N ILE A 102 11.93 -0.96 10.55
CA ILE A 102 11.09 -2.10 10.13
C ILE A 102 9.63 -1.67 10.01
N LYS A 103 9.10 -0.99 11.05
CA LYS A 103 7.71 -0.50 11.07
C LYS A 103 7.43 0.44 9.90
N ASN A 104 8.28 1.46 9.71
CA ASN A 104 8.12 2.43 8.63
C ASN A 104 8.20 1.76 7.25
N THR A 105 9.14 0.83 7.07
CA THR A 105 9.30 0.09 5.82
C THR A 105 8.08 -0.76 5.51
N ALA A 106 7.53 -1.45 6.51
CA ALA A 106 6.31 -2.23 6.37
C ALA A 106 5.11 -1.33 5.97
N GLY A 107 4.95 -0.19 6.65
CA GLY A 107 3.90 0.79 6.36
C GLY A 107 3.97 1.37 4.95
N VAL A 108 5.15 1.82 4.52
CA VAL A 108 5.37 2.36 3.17
C VAL A 108 5.14 1.28 2.11
N ARG A 109 5.63 0.06 2.34
CA ARG A 109 5.44 -1.07 1.42
C ARG A 109 3.97 -1.38 1.21
N PHE A 110 3.19 -1.40 2.29
CA PHE A 110 1.76 -1.65 2.23
C PHE A 110 1.03 -0.52 1.50
N ALA A 111 1.29 0.73 1.86
CA ALA A 111 0.68 1.90 1.22
C ALA A 111 0.96 1.96 -0.30
N ALA A 112 2.21 1.75 -0.70
CA ALA A 112 2.62 1.77 -2.10
C ALA A 112 1.96 0.62 -2.90
N GLY A 113 1.83 -0.56 -2.30
CA GLY A 113 1.23 -1.72 -2.95
C GLY A 113 -0.28 -1.64 -3.06
N ALA A 114 -0.97 -1.22 -2.00
CA ALA A 114 -2.43 -1.29 -1.93
C ALA A 114 -3.11 -0.45 -3.03
N ASP A 115 -2.77 0.84 -3.12
CA ASP A 115 -3.45 1.76 -4.04
C ASP A 115 -3.11 1.49 -5.50
N THR A 116 -1.83 1.25 -5.81
CA THR A 116 -1.39 0.98 -7.18
C THR A 116 -1.95 -0.34 -7.72
N MET A 117 -2.05 -1.38 -6.89
CA MET A 117 -2.64 -2.66 -7.29
C MET A 117 -4.15 -2.53 -7.55
N VAL A 118 -4.89 -1.85 -6.67
CA VAL A 118 -6.34 -1.64 -6.85
C VAL A 118 -6.61 -0.85 -8.13
N ASN A 119 -5.89 0.24 -8.36
CA ASN A 119 -6.06 1.05 -9.58
C ASN A 119 -5.69 0.27 -10.85
N THR A 120 -4.64 -0.54 -10.79
CA THR A 120 -4.24 -1.41 -11.91
C THR A 120 -5.31 -2.45 -12.22
N LEU A 121 -5.89 -3.10 -11.20
CA LEU A 121 -6.95 -4.10 -11.37
C LEU A 121 -8.23 -3.47 -11.94
N ASN A 122 -8.65 -2.33 -11.41
CA ASN A 122 -9.81 -1.60 -11.93
C ASN A 122 -9.61 -1.23 -13.42
N THR A 123 -8.42 -0.72 -13.76
CA THR A 123 -8.07 -0.39 -15.15
C THR A 123 -8.07 -1.63 -16.04
N PHE A 124 -7.52 -2.75 -15.55
CA PHE A 124 -7.50 -4.00 -16.29
C PHE A 124 -8.93 -4.53 -16.55
N ILE A 125 -9.78 -4.56 -15.52
CA ILE A 125 -11.18 -5.00 -15.65
C ILE A 125 -11.93 -4.11 -16.65
N LEU A 126 -11.77 -2.79 -16.54
CA LEU A 126 -12.37 -1.84 -17.48
C LEU A 126 -11.88 -2.09 -18.91
N ALA A 127 -10.58 -2.27 -19.12
CA ALA A 127 -10.01 -2.57 -20.42
C ALA A 127 -10.57 -3.89 -21.00
N MET A 128 -10.69 -4.94 -20.18
CA MET A 128 -11.27 -6.22 -20.64
C MET A 128 -12.75 -6.09 -21.00
N ALA A 129 -13.51 -5.23 -20.31
CA ALA A 129 -14.91 -4.95 -20.62
C ALA A 129 -15.07 -4.14 -21.93
N LEU A 130 -14.18 -3.18 -22.19
CA LEU A 130 -14.21 -2.35 -23.40
C LEU A 130 -13.69 -3.08 -24.65
N PHE A 131 -12.77 -4.05 -24.48
CA PHE A 131 -12.13 -4.78 -25.59
C PHE A 131 -12.34 -6.30 -25.47
N PRO A 132 -13.58 -6.80 -25.67
CA PRO A 132 -13.91 -8.21 -25.46
C PRO A 132 -13.15 -9.17 -26.39
N ASP A 133 -12.78 -8.74 -27.61
CA ASP A 133 -11.98 -9.57 -28.52
C ASP A 133 -10.54 -9.76 -28.02
N THR A 134 -9.97 -8.71 -27.43
CA THR A 134 -8.67 -8.76 -26.76
C THR A 134 -8.74 -9.67 -25.54
N GLN A 135 -9.79 -9.56 -24.73
CA GLN A 135 -10.04 -10.45 -23.59
C GLN A 135 -10.12 -11.93 -24.02
N LYS A 136 -10.90 -12.25 -25.06
CA LYS A 136 -11.02 -13.62 -25.60
C LYS A 136 -9.68 -14.18 -26.08
N LYS A 137 -8.88 -13.37 -26.78
CA LYS A 137 -7.54 -13.76 -27.23
C LYS A 137 -6.61 -14.04 -26.04
N ALA A 138 -6.63 -13.18 -25.02
CA ALA A 138 -5.84 -13.36 -23.81
C ALA A 138 -6.23 -14.65 -23.07
N GLN A 139 -7.54 -14.90 -22.90
CA GLN A 139 -8.06 -16.14 -22.30
C GLN A 139 -7.69 -17.38 -23.11
N ALA A 140 -7.81 -17.35 -24.44
CA ALA A 140 -7.44 -18.48 -25.29
C ALA A 140 -5.95 -18.83 -25.16
N LYS A 141 -5.09 -17.81 -25.12
CA LYS A 141 -3.65 -18.01 -24.93
C LYS A 141 -3.33 -18.53 -23.53
N LEU A 142 -4.00 -18.02 -22.50
CA LEU A 142 -3.88 -18.55 -21.14
C LEU A 142 -4.28 -20.03 -21.07
N HIS A 143 -5.42 -20.38 -21.64
CA HIS A 143 -5.91 -21.76 -21.70
C HIS A 143 -5.01 -22.68 -22.53
N SER A 144 -4.30 -22.18 -23.55
CA SER A 144 -3.35 -23.00 -24.30
C SER A 144 -2.09 -23.36 -23.50
N VAL A 145 -1.73 -22.54 -22.51
CA VAL A 145 -0.51 -22.73 -21.71
C VAL A 145 -0.80 -23.54 -20.45
N VAL A 146 -1.87 -23.21 -19.73
CA VAL A 146 -2.18 -23.79 -18.40
C VAL A 146 -3.31 -24.84 -18.48
N GLY A 147 -4.03 -24.90 -19.60
CA GLY A 147 -5.25 -25.70 -19.73
C GLY A 147 -6.48 -24.97 -19.19
N ARG A 148 -7.66 -25.61 -19.28
CA ARG A 148 -8.95 -25.05 -18.81
C ARG A 148 -9.34 -25.46 -17.39
N ALA A 149 -8.67 -26.47 -16.83
CA ALA A 149 -9.05 -27.08 -15.55
C ALA A 149 -8.18 -26.61 -14.36
N GLN A 150 -7.16 -25.78 -14.62
CA GLN A 150 -6.22 -25.33 -13.60
C GLN A 150 -6.05 -23.81 -13.65
N LEU A 151 -5.90 -23.21 -12.46
CA LEU A 151 -5.48 -21.82 -12.33
C LEU A 151 -3.96 -21.73 -12.50
N PRO A 152 -3.44 -20.63 -13.07
CA PRO A 152 -2.00 -20.44 -13.20
C PRO A 152 -1.30 -20.43 -11.84
N ASP A 153 -0.14 -21.07 -11.75
CA ASP A 153 0.75 -21.05 -10.59
C ASP A 153 2.01 -20.21 -10.89
N PHE A 154 2.80 -19.88 -9.86
CA PHE A 154 4.05 -19.14 -10.00
C PHE A 154 5.06 -19.81 -10.94
N LYS A 155 4.98 -21.13 -11.08
CA LYS A 155 5.81 -21.91 -12.01
C LYS A 155 5.51 -21.59 -13.48
N ASP A 156 4.30 -21.11 -13.76
CA ASP A 156 3.87 -20.79 -15.12
C ASP A 156 4.32 -19.38 -15.54
N LYS A 157 4.92 -18.59 -14.64
CA LYS A 157 5.24 -17.18 -14.88
C LYS A 157 6.03 -16.93 -16.17
N ASP A 158 6.99 -17.79 -16.50
CA ASP A 158 7.87 -17.61 -17.66
C ASP A 158 7.19 -18.01 -18.98
N ILE A 159 6.16 -18.84 -18.91
CA ILE A 159 5.37 -19.30 -20.06
C ILE A 159 4.07 -18.51 -20.24
N LEU A 160 3.65 -17.76 -19.21
CA LEU A 160 2.47 -16.92 -19.26
C LEU A 160 2.69 -15.70 -20.17
N PRO A 161 1.73 -15.38 -21.05
CA PRO A 161 1.80 -14.16 -21.83
C PRO A 161 1.72 -12.95 -20.89
N PRO A 162 2.53 -11.90 -21.10
CA PRO A 162 2.40 -10.68 -20.30
C PRO A 162 0.99 -10.10 -20.47
N LEU A 163 0.18 -10.08 -19.42
CA LEU A 163 -1.17 -9.50 -19.45
C LEU A 163 -1.14 -8.01 -19.82
N LEU A 164 -0.06 -7.31 -19.45
CA LEU A 164 0.22 -5.92 -19.82
C LEU A 164 0.34 -5.71 -21.34
N LEU A 165 0.69 -6.73 -22.12
CA LEU A 165 0.76 -6.62 -23.58
C LEU A 165 -0.60 -6.28 -24.19
N TYR A 166 -1.69 -6.74 -23.56
CA TYR A 166 -3.06 -6.52 -24.02
C TYR A 166 -3.63 -5.16 -23.60
N ILE A 167 -3.02 -4.49 -22.61
CA ILE A 167 -3.38 -3.12 -22.22
C ILE A 167 -2.69 -2.09 -23.12
N LYS A 168 -1.51 -2.43 -23.68
CA LYS A 168 -0.66 -1.47 -24.41
C LYS A 168 -0.98 -1.33 -25.90
N ARG A 169 -1.96 -2.07 -26.43
CA ARG A 169 -2.37 -1.99 -27.84
C ARG A 169 -3.83 -1.55 -27.96
N PRO A 170 -4.10 -0.25 -28.22
CA PRO A 170 -5.37 0.15 -28.84
C PRO A 170 -5.48 -0.46 -30.25
#